data_AF-A0A1H0SD63-F1
#
_entry.id   AF-A0A1H0SD63-F1
#
_cell.length_a   1.000
_cell.length_b   1.000
_cell.length_c   1.000
_cell.angle_alpha   90.00
_cell.angle_beta   90.00
_cell.angle_gamma   90.00
#
_symmetry.space_group_name_H-M   'P 1'
#
loop_
_entity.id
_entity.type
_entity.pdbx_description
1 polymer ?
#
loop_
_entity_poly.entity_id
_entity_poly.type
_entity_poly.pdbx_seq_one_letter_code
_entity_poly.pdbx_strand_id
1 'polypeptide(L)'
;MRLLSEIHECGGPSAEFVQHFAAKWHDGDWETAEDHWQRIVNRLLRGREMEGLKPHDALRTAEQEAQNFGLALLLSPSPTRCPMCAIVPPPSPPDAQRPGTEPR
;
A
#
# COMPACT_ATOMS: atom_id res chain seq x y z
N MET A 1 7.97 9.57 -9.75
CA MET A 1 7.15 8.40 -9.36
C MET A 1 5.76 8.71 -9.81
N ARG A 2 5.12 7.81 -10.54
CA ARG A 2 3.74 8.01 -11.01
C ARG A 2 2.73 7.79 -9.88
N LEU A 3 1.72 8.64 -9.85
CA LEU A 3 0.55 8.54 -8.98
C LEU A 3 -0.34 7.36 -9.40
N LEU A 4 -1.15 6.82 -8.49
CA LEU A 4 -2.06 5.72 -8.83
C LEU A 4 -3.10 6.18 -9.85
N SER A 5 -3.56 7.43 -9.73
CA SER A 5 -4.42 8.10 -10.68
C SER A 5 -3.82 8.12 -12.10
N GLU A 6 -2.56 8.53 -12.25
CA GLU A 6 -1.86 8.53 -13.54
C GLU A 6 -1.72 7.12 -14.14
N ILE A 7 -1.55 6.10 -13.29
CA ILE A 7 -1.47 4.69 -13.72
C ILE A 7 -2.85 4.19 -14.16
N HIS A 8 -3.93 4.63 -13.50
CA HIS A 8 -5.31 4.31 -13.86
C HIS A 8 -5.71 4.95 -15.20
N GLU A 9 -5.31 6.20 -15.43
CA GLU A 9 -5.59 6.93 -16.67
C GLU A 9 -4.90 6.33 -17.91
N CYS A 10 -3.78 5.61 -17.72
CA CYS A 10 -3.12 4.88 -18.80
C CYS A 10 -3.98 3.71 -19.35
N GLY A 11 -5.00 3.27 -18.62
CA GLY A 11 -5.91 2.21 -19.04
C GLY A 11 -5.27 0.80 -19.05
N GLY A 12 -6.05 -0.17 -19.54
CA GLY A 12 -5.62 -1.56 -19.69
C GLY A 12 -5.33 -2.28 -18.36
N PRO A 13 -4.40 -3.25 -18.34
CA PRO A 13 -4.15 -4.08 -17.16
C PRO A 13 -3.63 -3.30 -15.96
N SER A 14 -2.96 -2.17 -16.20
CA SER A 14 -2.52 -1.26 -15.14
C SER A 14 -3.71 -0.63 -14.42
N ALA A 15 -4.74 -0.21 -15.15
CA ALA A 15 -5.94 0.37 -14.56
C ALA A 15 -6.78 -0.65 -13.79
N GLU A 16 -6.83 -1.90 -14.26
CA GLU A 16 -7.46 -3.01 -13.53
C GLU A 16 -6.72 -3.31 -12.22
N PHE A 17 -5.39 -3.32 -12.25
CA PHE A 17 -4.58 -3.46 -11.04
C PHE A 17 -4.92 -2.36 -10.03
N VAL A 18 -4.91 -1.09 -10.44
CA VAL A 18 -5.18 0.04 -9.53
C VAL A 18 -6.58 -0.07 -8.92
N GLN A 19 -7.59 -0.42 -9.72
CA GLN A 19 -8.95 -0.63 -9.22
C GLN A 19 -9.01 -1.77 -8.21
N HIS A 20 -8.37 -2.90 -8.47
CA HIS A 20 -8.34 -4.02 -7.53
C HIS A 20 -7.54 -3.70 -6.27
N PHE A 21 -6.44 -2.98 -6.40
CA PHE A 21 -5.61 -2.53 -5.29
C PHE A 21 -6.40 -1.61 -4.35
N ALA A 22 -7.08 -0.59 -4.90
CA ALA A 22 -7.92 0.32 -4.11
C ALA A 22 -9.15 -0.39 -3.54
N ALA A 23 -9.89 -1.16 -4.35
CA ALA A 23 -11.14 -1.78 -3.92
C ALA A 23 -10.93 -2.92 -2.91
N LYS A 24 -9.99 -3.85 -3.16
CA LYS A 24 -9.82 -5.02 -2.28
C LYS A 24 -9.12 -4.71 -0.96
N TRP A 25 -8.16 -3.77 -0.96
CA TRP A 25 -7.36 -3.49 0.24
C TRP A 25 -7.72 -2.21 0.97
N HIS A 26 -8.35 -1.26 0.27
CA HIS A 26 -8.65 0.05 0.80
C HIS A 26 -10.15 0.39 0.74
N ASP A 27 -11.02 -0.57 0.40
CA ASP A 27 -12.47 -0.38 0.30
C ASP A 27 -12.87 0.78 -0.63
N GLY A 28 -12.03 1.04 -1.66
CA GLY A 28 -12.21 2.17 -2.57
C GLY A 28 -11.67 3.50 -2.07
N ASP A 29 -10.95 3.54 -0.94
CA ASP A 29 -10.26 4.73 -0.47
C ASP A 29 -8.99 4.98 -1.31
N TRP A 30 -9.13 5.84 -2.31
CA TRP A 30 -8.06 6.15 -3.28
C TRP A 30 -6.90 6.92 -2.68
N GLU A 31 -7.16 7.79 -1.71
CA GLU A 31 -6.12 8.58 -1.05
C GLU A 31 -5.19 7.68 -0.23
N THR A 32 -5.75 6.77 0.58
CA THR A 32 -4.99 5.77 1.34
C THR A 32 -4.28 4.78 0.42
N ALA A 33 -4.94 4.36 -0.65
CA ALA A 33 -4.31 3.51 -1.66
C ALA A 33 -3.07 4.18 -2.26
N GLU A 34 -3.17 5.47 -2.60
CA GLU A 34 -2.07 6.23 -3.18
C GLU A 34 -0.91 6.43 -2.20
N ASP A 35 -1.18 6.80 -0.95
CA ASP A 35 -0.14 6.86 0.10
C ASP A 35 0.60 5.52 0.23
N HIS A 36 -0.16 4.43 0.32
CA HIS A 36 0.42 3.11 0.49
C HIS A 36 1.21 2.67 -0.74
N TRP A 37 0.74 2.97 -1.95
CA TRP A 37 1.48 2.76 -3.19
C TRP A 37 2.83 3.49 -3.16
N GLN A 38 2.82 4.78 -2.85
CA GLN A 38 4.03 5.59 -2.76
C GLN A 38 5.01 5.02 -1.73
N ARG A 39 4.52 4.55 -0.59
CA ARG A 39 5.37 3.97 0.47
C ARG A 39 5.95 2.62 0.07
N ILE A 40 5.21 1.78 -0.66
CA ILE A 40 5.72 0.52 -1.20
C ILE A 40 6.83 0.80 -2.22
N VAL A 41 6.58 1.67 -3.20
CA VAL A 41 7.59 2.01 -4.23
C VAL A 41 8.83 2.64 -3.58
N ASN A 42 8.66 3.58 -2.65
CA ASN A 42 9.79 4.18 -1.94
C ASN A 42 10.59 3.17 -1.11
N ARG A 43 9.93 2.15 -0.54
CA ARG A 43 10.61 1.09 0.20
C ARG A 43 11.46 0.22 -0.73
N LEU A 44 10.93 -0.14 -1.90
CA LEU A 44 11.67 -0.89 -2.92
C LEU A 44 12.83 -0.06 -3.48
N LEU A 45 12.61 1.24 -3.72
CA LEU A 45 13.62 2.15 -4.23
C LEU A 45 14.82 2.30 -3.28
N ARG A 46 14.61 2.15 -1.98
CA ARG A 46 15.68 2.15 -0.95
C ARG A 46 16.33 0.78 -0.76
N GLY A 47 15.87 -0.25 -1.48
CA GLY A 47 16.45 -1.60 -1.43
C GLY A 47 17.83 -1.65 -2.10
N ARG A 48 18.68 -2.58 -1.65
CA ARG A 48 20.04 -2.73 -2.19
C ARG A 48 20.07 -3.03 -3.69
N GLU A 49 19.04 -3.70 -4.19
CA GLU A 49 18.90 -4.03 -5.62
C GLU A 49 18.81 -2.79 -6.51
N MET A 50 18.40 -1.65 -5.95
CA MET A 50 18.24 -0.38 -6.68
C MET A 50 19.48 0.52 -6.60
N GLU A 51 20.40 0.26 -5.66
CA GLU A 51 21.60 1.11 -5.42
C GLU A 51 22.57 1.13 -6.62
N GLY A 52 22.57 0.07 -7.44
CA GLY A 52 23.40 -0.04 -8.63
C GLY A 52 22.79 0.57 -9.90
N LEU A 53 21.54 1.03 -9.84
CA LEU A 53 20.81 1.54 -11.01
C LEU A 53 20.85 3.07 -11.07
N LYS A 54 20.70 3.62 -12.28
CA LYS A 54 20.49 5.06 -12.44
C LYS A 54 19.16 5.44 -11.78
N PRO A 55 19.01 6.66 -11.20
CA PRO A 55 17.81 7.04 -10.46
C PRO A 55 16.49 6.82 -11.21
N HIS A 56 16.50 7.11 -12.53
CA HIS A 56 15.34 6.91 -13.39
C HIS A 56 15.01 5.43 -13.62
N ASP A 57 16.02 4.59 -13.82
CA ASP A 57 15.84 3.15 -14.03
C ASP A 57 15.46 2.46 -12.71
N ALA A 58 16.08 2.87 -11.60
CA ALA A 58 15.73 2.43 -10.25
C ALA A 58 14.26 2.68 -9.92
N LEU A 59 13.77 3.89 -10.22
CA LEU A 59 12.36 4.24 -10.01
C LEU A 59 11.44 3.39 -10.88
N ARG A 60 11.76 3.22 -12.18
CA ARG A 60 10.96 2.40 -13.09
C ARG A 60 10.90 0.94 -12.61
N THR A 61 12.03 0.37 -12.22
CA THR A 61 12.11 -1.01 -11.71
C THR A 61 11.33 -1.13 -10.41
N ALA A 62 11.47 -0.18 -9.48
CA ALA A 62 10.71 -0.19 -8.23
C ALA A 62 9.18 -0.09 -8.44
N GLU A 63 8.72 0.73 -9.38
CA GLU A 63 7.31 0.79 -9.78
C GLU A 63 6.83 -0.57 -10.34
N GLN A 64 7.61 -1.19 -11.22
CA GLN A 64 7.27 -2.49 -11.81
C GLN A 64 7.21 -3.60 -10.75
N GLU A 65 8.20 -3.65 -9.87
CA GLU A 65 8.25 -4.63 -8.77
C GLU A 65 7.09 -4.43 -7.79
N ALA A 66 6.71 -3.18 -7.49
CA ALA A 66 5.55 -2.88 -6.67
C ALA A 66 4.24 -3.39 -7.29
N GLN A 67 4.06 -3.20 -8.60
CA GLN A 67 2.88 -3.73 -9.33
C GLN A 67 2.88 -5.25 -9.33
N ASN A 68 4.01 -5.88 -9.65
CA ASN A 68 4.15 -7.33 -9.66
C ASN A 68 3.83 -7.92 -8.28
N PHE A 69 4.37 -7.32 -7.22
CA PHE A 69 4.11 -7.71 -5.84
C PHE A 69 2.63 -7.55 -5.47
N GLY A 70 2.02 -6.40 -5.81
CA GLY A 70 0.61 -6.14 -5.58
C GLY A 70 -0.29 -7.16 -6.29
N LEU A 71 -0.04 -7.41 -7.58
CA LEU A 71 -0.76 -8.41 -8.37
C LEU A 71 -0.61 -9.82 -7.79
N ALA A 72 0.59 -10.23 -7.43
CA ALA A 72 0.84 -11.55 -6.85
C ALA A 72 0.04 -11.77 -5.56
N LEU A 73 -0.08 -10.74 -4.71
CA LEU A 73 -0.88 -10.82 -3.49
C LEU A 73 -2.39 -10.76 -3.76
N LEU A 74 -2.84 -9.97 -4.75
CA LEU A 74 -4.27 -9.85 -5.12
C LEU A 74 -4.81 -11.12 -5.79
N LEU A 75 -3.95 -11.86 -6.49
CA LEU A 75 -4.25 -13.15 -7.13
C LEU A 75 -4.08 -14.34 -6.19
N SER A 76 -3.46 -14.15 -5.02
CA SER A 76 -3.29 -15.22 -4.04
C SER A 76 -4.66 -15.66 -3.48
N PRO A 77 -4.90 -16.97 -3.30
CA PRO A 77 -6.16 -17.49 -2.76
C PRO A 77 -6.35 -17.17 -1.26
N SER A 78 -5.29 -16.70 -0.58
CA SER A 78 -5.37 -16.31 0.83
C SER A 78 -5.87 -14.87 0.97
N PRO A 79 -6.64 -14.54 2.03
CA PRO A 79 -7.01 -13.16 2.32
C PRO A 79 -5.74 -12.37 2.63
N THR A 80 -5.27 -11.59 1.66
CA THR A 80 -4.13 -10.69 1.79
C THR A 80 -4.64 -9.31 2.17
N ARG A 81 -3.93 -8.66 3.10
CA ARG A 81 -4.10 -7.24 3.40
C ARG A 81 -2.97 -6.47 2.75
N CYS A 82 -3.20 -5.20 2.44
CA CYS A 82 -2.09 -4.32 2.06
C CYS A 82 -1.02 -4.36 3.17
N PRO A 83 0.26 -4.59 2.83
CA PRO A 83 1.33 -4.70 3.82
C PRO A 83 1.51 -3.40 4.60
N MET A 84 1.19 -2.25 4.00
CA MET A 84 1.26 -0.96 4.69
C MET A 84 0.15 -0.82 5.73
N CYS A 85 -1.08 -1.30 5.44
CA CYS A 85 -2.16 -1.37 6.43
C CYS A 85 -1.82 -2.28 7.62
N ALA A 86 -1.09 -3.38 7.37
CA ALA A 86 -0.74 -4.33 8.42
C ALA A 86 0.33 -3.80 9.41
N ILE A 87 1.10 -2.78 9.01
CA ILE A 87 2.14 -2.16 9.84
C ILE A 87 1.56 -1.09 10.77
N VAL A 88 0.38 -0.53 10.44
CA VAL A 88 -0.32 0.41 11.32
C VAL A 88 -0.96 -0.40 12.46
N PRO A 89 -0.57 -0.20 13.73
CA PRO A 89 -1.25 -0.85 14.84
C PRO A 89 -2.73 -0.42 14.82
N PRO A 90 -3.68 -1.31 15.14
CA PRO A 90 -5.07 -0.91 15.25
C PRO A 90 -5.17 0.30 16.20
N PRO A 91 -6.04 1.29 15.92
CA PRO A 91 -6.30 2.35 16.87
C PRO A 91 -6.63 1.70 18.21
N SER A 92 -5.89 2.06 19.26
CA SER A 92 -6.16 1.54 20.60
C SER A 92 -7.64 1.80 20.90
N PRO A 93 -8.39 0.82 21.41
CA PRO A 93 -9.78 1.06 21.77
C PRO A 93 -9.84 2.27 22.70
N PRO A 94 -10.84 3.16 22.56
CA PRO A 94 -10.96 4.32 23.42
C PRO A 94 -10.93 3.84 24.87
N ASP A 95 -10.02 4.43 25.65
CA ASP A 95 -9.79 4.14 27.06
C ASP A 95 -11.15 4.02 27.74
N ALA A 96 -11.55 2.80 28.09
CA ALA A 96 -12.78 2.55 28.81
C ALA A 96 -12.59 3.22 30.17
N GLN A 97 -13.11 4.43 30.26
CA GLN A 97 -13.11 5.32 31.40
C GLN A 97 -13.32 4.49 32.67
N ARG A 98 -12.23 4.25 33.41
CA ARG A 98 -12.24 3.54 34.69
C ARG A 98 -13.30 4.20 35.57
N PRO A 99 -14.38 3.52 35.99
CA PRO A 99 -15.26 4.09 37.00
C PRO A 99 -14.44 4.27 38.27
N GLY A 100 -14.48 5.50 38.79
CA GLY A 100 -13.71 5.92 39.94
C GLY A 100 -13.93 5.01 41.15
N THR A 101 -12.83 4.67 41.80
CA THR A 101 -12.79 4.22 43.19
C THR A 101 -13.61 5.17 44.07
N GLU A 102 -14.70 4.66 44.64
CA GLU A 102 -15.38 5.29 45.77
C GLU A 102 -14.94 4.54 47.04
N PRO A 103 -14.20 5.17 47.97
CA PRO A 103 -13.90 4.56 49.25
C PRO A 103 -15.03 4.84 50.24
N ARG A 104 -15.51 3.79 50.92
CA ARG A 104 -16.24 3.92 52.18
C ARG A 104 -15.57 3.04 53.24
#